data_AF-A0A842SI38-F1
#
_entry.id   AF-A0A842SI38-F1
#
_cell.length_a   1.000
_cell.length_b   1.000
_cell.length_c   1.000
_cell.angle_alpha   90.00
_cell.angle_beta   90.00
_cell.angle_gamma   90.00
#
_symmetry.space_group_name_H-M   'P 1'
#
loop_
_entity.id
_entity.type
_entity.pdbx_description
1 polymer ?
#
loop_
_entity_poly.entity_id
_entity_poly.type
_entity_poly.pdbx_seq_one_letter_code
_entity_poly.pdbx_strand_id
1 'polypeptide(L)'
;MDILDDTDVIFNCGDQVGYGPEPNLTVEKIIENEKIRSVMGNHDAALYKPEKRNYLNEIALKAILYHRQTLTEKNLNHVQGIQNIFLDHEFHGRKIRVCHDSPDHPGKDEYLREKAQFNRIFSWMENKEYDISVVGHTHRQMLVMQDSTGIEEIISFSDKSI
;
A
#
# COMPACT_ATOMS: atom_id res chain seq x y z
N MET A 1 -7.05 -24.58 3.70
CA MET A 1 -7.41 -24.01 2.40
C MET A 1 -6.97 -22.58 2.48
N ASP A 2 -5.93 -22.20 1.74
CA ASP A 2 -5.45 -20.83 1.79
C ASP A 2 -6.53 -19.98 1.09
N ILE A 3 -7.01 -18.94 1.76
CA ILE A 3 -8.14 -18.10 1.29
C ILE A 3 -7.86 -17.40 -0.05
N LEU A 4 -6.63 -17.53 -0.57
CA LEU A 4 -6.14 -16.88 -1.78
C LEU A 4 -5.89 -17.85 -2.95
N ASP A 5 -6.12 -19.16 -2.78
CA ASP A 5 -5.78 -20.17 -3.79
C ASP A 5 -6.51 -19.95 -5.14
N ASP A 6 -7.75 -19.44 -5.10
CA ASP A 6 -8.61 -19.20 -6.27
C ASP A 6 -8.54 -17.76 -6.81
N THR A 7 -7.46 -17.02 -6.51
CA THR A 7 -7.28 -15.64 -7.01
C THR A 7 -6.45 -15.61 -8.30
N ASP A 8 -6.82 -14.76 -9.25
CA ASP A 8 -6.03 -14.54 -10.48
C ASP A 8 -4.86 -13.58 -10.27
N VAL A 9 -5.07 -12.56 -9.44
CA VAL A 9 -4.08 -11.51 -9.12
C VAL A 9 -4.22 -11.09 -7.67
N ILE A 10 -3.09 -10.77 -7.05
CA ILE A 10 -3.01 -10.25 -5.69
C ILE A 10 -2.29 -8.91 -5.73
N PHE A 11 -2.90 -7.87 -5.15
CA PHE A 11 -2.25 -6.56 -5.03
C PHE A 11 -1.71 -6.37 -3.63
N ASN A 12 -0.41 -6.10 -3.55
CA ASN A 12 0.26 -5.72 -2.31
C ASN A 12 0.48 -4.20 -2.31
N CYS A 13 -0.16 -3.51 -1.37
CA CYS A 13 -0.13 -2.04 -1.27
C CYS A 13 1.17 -1.50 -0.62
N GLY A 14 2.24 -2.29 -0.52
CA GLY A 14 3.53 -1.86 0.01
C GLY A 14 3.66 -2.07 1.52
N ASP A 15 4.77 -1.60 2.08
CA ASP A 15 5.18 -1.80 3.47
C ASP A 15 5.34 -3.29 3.83
N GLN A 16 6.10 -4.00 3.00
CA GLN A 16 6.46 -5.41 3.21
C GLN A 16 7.45 -5.57 4.38
N VAL A 17 8.12 -4.48 4.75
CA VAL A 17 9.10 -4.41 5.82
C VAL A 17 8.77 -3.30 6.81
N GLY A 18 9.49 -3.26 7.94
CA GLY A 18 9.54 -2.07 8.80
C GLY A 18 8.91 -2.17 10.18
N TYR A 19 8.43 -3.35 10.58
CA TYR A 19 8.06 -3.66 11.97
C TYR A 19 8.27 -5.13 12.34
N GLY A 20 7.65 -6.05 11.58
CA GLY A 20 7.60 -7.48 11.91
C GLY A 20 8.98 -8.16 11.96
N PRO A 21 9.19 -9.16 12.84
CA PRO A 21 10.52 -9.69 13.13
C PRO A 21 11.14 -10.55 12.02
N GLU A 22 10.35 -11.00 11.04
CA GLU A 22 10.78 -11.98 10.01
C GLU A 22 10.75 -11.41 8.58
N PRO A 23 11.55 -10.39 8.26
CA PRO A 23 11.48 -9.73 6.95
C PRO A 23 11.83 -10.62 5.76
N ASN A 24 12.76 -11.57 5.92
CA ASN A 24 13.11 -12.50 4.85
C ASN A 24 11.93 -13.39 4.48
N LEU A 25 11.26 -13.98 5.48
CA LEU A 25 10.10 -14.83 5.25
C LEU A 25 8.97 -14.07 4.56
N THR A 26 8.69 -12.84 4.98
CA THR A 26 7.67 -11.99 4.33
C THR A 26 8.01 -11.72 2.87
N VAL A 27 9.24 -11.30 2.57
CA VAL A 27 9.68 -10.99 1.20
C VAL A 27 9.74 -12.25 0.34
N GLU A 28 10.18 -13.38 0.89
CA GLU A 28 10.23 -14.68 0.20
C GLU A 28 8.84 -15.14 -0.23
N LYS A 29 7.85 -15.08 0.67
CA LYS A 29 6.45 -15.40 0.32
C LYS A 29 5.89 -14.51 -0.80
N ILE A 30 6.32 -13.25 -0.85
CA ILE A 30 5.92 -12.31 -1.89
C ILE A 30 6.60 -12.65 -3.23
N ILE A 31 7.90 -12.97 -3.20
CA ILE A 31 8.67 -13.35 -4.39
C ILE A 31 8.19 -14.67 -4.98
N GLU A 32 7.86 -15.65 -4.14
CA GLU A 32 7.48 -17.01 -4.56
C GLU A 32 6.10 -17.06 -5.22
N ASN A 33 5.26 -16.04 -5.01
CA ASN A 33 3.92 -15.97 -5.59
C ASN A 33 3.88 -14.97 -6.75
N GLU A 34 3.97 -15.49 -7.97
CA GLU A 34 3.96 -14.70 -9.21
C GLU A 34 2.67 -13.90 -9.44
N LYS A 35 1.58 -14.22 -8.72
CA LYS A 35 0.32 -13.47 -8.79
C LYS A 35 0.39 -12.15 -8.01
N ILE A 36 1.39 -11.96 -7.14
CA ILE A 36 1.51 -10.77 -6.31
C ILE A 36 2.16 -9.63 -7.10
N ARG A 37 1.46 -8.51 -7.17
CA ARG A 37 1.95 -7.26 -7.75
C ARG A 37 2.05 -6.21 -6.65
N SER A 38 3.27 -5.77 -6.38
CA SER A 38 3.56 -4.84 -5.29
C SER A 38 3.76 -3.41 -5.77
N VAL A 39 3.30 -2.46 -4.96
CA VAL A 39 3.71 -1.05 -5.03
C VAL A 39 4.67 -0.72 -3.87
N MET A 40 5.46 0.32 -4.04
CA MET A 40 6.42 0.80 -3.04
C MET A 40 5.68 1.47 -1.87
N GLY A 41 5.88 0.96 -0.65
CA GLY A 41 5.50 1.65 0.59
C GLY A 41 6.57 2.59 1.12
N ASN A 42 6.23 3.39 2.14
CA ASN A 42 7.19 4.33 2.74
C ASN A 42 8.26 3.60 3.56
N HIS A 43 7.93 2.47 4.19
CA HIS A 43 8.88 1.63 4.90
C HIS A 43 9.81 0.89 3.93
N ASP A 44 9.25 0.36 2.82
CA ASP A 44 10.05 -0.26 1.75
C ASP A 44 11.09 0.73 1.20
N ALA A 45 10.66 1.97 0.95
CA ALA A 45 11.55 3.03 0.48
C ALA A 45 12.62 3.39 1.51
N ALA A 46 12.28 3.43 2.80
CA ALA A 46 13.19 3.78 3.88
C ALA A 46 14.35 2.77 4.08
N LEU A 47 14.24 1.54 3.56
CA LEU A 47 15.36 0.59 3.55
C LEU A 47 16.58 1.18 2.85
N TYR A 48 16.41 1.90 1.75
CA TYR A 48 17.51 2.36 0.90
C TYR A 48 17.56 3.87 0.67
N LYS A 49 16.49 4.61 0.99
CA LYS A 49 16.42 6.08 0.93
C LYS A 49 16.59 6.69 2.33
N PRO A 50 17.78 7.21 2.70
CA PRO A 50 18.00 7.77 4.03
C PRO A 50 17.06 8.92 4.36
N GLU A 51 16.69 9.74 3.38
CA GLU A 51 15.77 10.87 3.55
C GLU A 51 14.37 10.43 3.99
N LYS A 52 13.93 9.23 3.59
CA LYS A 52 12.62 8.68 4.01
C LYS A 52 12.61 8.27 5.48
N ARG A 53 13.77 7.96 6.06
CA ARG A 53 13.90 7.58 7.48
C ARG A 53 13.59 8.72 8.44
N ASN A 54 13.75 9.96 8.00
CA ASN A 54 13.48 11.15 8.81
C ASN A 54 12.00 11.31 9.17
N TYR A 55 11.10 10.65 8.43
CA TYR A 55 9.65 10.69 8.65
C TYR A 55 9.15 9.50 9.49
N LEU A 56 10.04 8.58 9.87
CA LEU A 56 9.69 7.42 10.68
C LEU A 56 9.73 7.77 12.17
N ASN A 57 8.82 7.18 12.95
CA ASN A 57 8.95 7.16 14.40
C ASN A 57 10.16 6.30 14.82
N GLU A 58 10.58 6.41 16.08
CA GLU A 58 11.76 5.72 16.60
C GLU A 58 11.71 4.19 16.44
N ILE A 59 10.52 3.59 16.63
CA ILE A 59 10.32 2.13 16.55
C ILE A 59 10.45 1.67 15.10
N ALA A 60 9.77 2.36 14.18
CA ALA A 60 9.85 2.12 12.74
C ALA A 60 11.28 2.26 12.22
N LEU A 61 12.01 3.29 12.68
CA LEU A 61 13.40 3.48 12.31
C LEU A 61 14.28 2.32 12.78
N LYS A 62 14.15 1.92 14.05
CA LYS A 62 14.90 0.78 14.60
C LYS A 62 14.62 -0.51 13.83
N ALA A 63 13.34 -0.77 13.51
CA ALA A 63 12.94 -1.92 12.73
C ALA A 63 13.53 -1.86 11.31
N ILE A 64 13.43 -0.73 10.60
CA ILE A 64 14.03 -0.60 9.26
C ILE A 64 15.54 -0.81 9.27
N LEU A 65 16.26 -0.31 10.27
CA LEU A 65 17.69 -0.54 10.42
C LEU A 65 18.02 -2.02 10.68
N TYR A 66 17.23 -2.68 11.53
CA TYR A 66 17.33 -4.12 11.76
C TYR A 66 17.06 -4.93 10.48
N HIS A 67 15.99 -4.60 9.74
CA HIS A 67 15.63 -5.27 8.49
C HIS A 67 16.72 -5.10 7.44
N ARG A 68 17.31 -3.90 7.31
CA ARG A 68 18.42 -3.64 6.40
C ARG A 68 19.66 -4.50 6.69
N GLN A 69 19.88 -4.88 7.95
CA GLN A 69 20.98 -5.77 8.36
C GLN A 69 20.62 -7.26 8.23
N THR A 70 19.33 -7.60 8.31
CA THR A 70 18.84 -8.99 8.37
C THR A 70 18.44 -9.54 7.00
N LEU A 71 17.97 -8.69 6.09
CA LEU A 71 17.57 -9.10 4.76
C LEU A 71 18.73 -9.73 4.00
N THR A 72 18.46 -10.84 3.32
CA THR A 72 19.40 -11.41 2.34
C THR A 72 19.57 -10.44 1.17
N GLU A 73 20.69 -10.56 0.44
CA GLU A 73 20.93 -9.74 -0.75
C GLU A 73 19.83 -9.87 -1.80
N LYS A 74 19.34 -11.11 -2.03
CA LYS A 74 18.21 -11.39 -2.92
C LYS A 74 16.96 -10.60 -2.50
N ASN A 75 16.60 -10.65 -1.24
CA ASN A 75 15.37 -10.03 -0.73
C ASN A 75 15.51 -8.51 -0.69
N LEU A 76 16.69 -7.99 -0.34
CA LEU A 76 16.98 -6.57 -0.40
C LEU A 76 16.88 -6.03 -1.84
N ASN A 77 17.45 -6.74 -2.81
CA ASN A 77 17.39 -6.38 -4.23
C ASN A 77 15.95 -6.42 -4.77
N HIS A 78 15.13 -7.38 -4.32
CA HIS A 78 13.72 -7.41 -4.66
C HIS A 78 13.00 -6.14 -4.20
N VAL A 79 13.11 -5.80 -2.91
CA VAL A 79 12.40 -4.62 -2.36
C VAL A 79 12.91 -3.33 -3.01
N GLN A 80 14.21 -3.21 -3.28
CA GLN A 80 14.78 -2.08 -4.02
C GLN A 80 14.31 -2.01 -5.49
N GLY A 81 14.02 -3.17 -6.08
CA GLY A 81 13.56 -3.30 -7.45
C GLY A 81 12.08 -2.95 -7.67
N ILE A 82 11.31 -2.69 -6.60
CA ILE A 82 9.92 -2.23 -6.73
C ILE A 82 9.91 -0.80 -7.27
N GLN A 83 9.70 -0.65 -8.58
CA GLN A 83 9.70 0.67 -9.24
C GLN A 83 8.33 1.34 -9.22
N ASN A 84 7.27 0.55 -9.02
CA ASN A 84 5.90 1.03 -9.11
C ASN A 84 5.50 1.72 -7.80
N ILE A 85 5.19 3.01 -7.87
CA ILE A 85 4.52 3.74 -6.77
C ILE A 85 2.98 3.64 -6.86
N PHE A 86 2.48 3.18 -8.01
CA PHE A 86 1.09 2.80 -8.22
C PHE A 86 1.01 1.72 -9.31
N LEU A 87 -0.12 1.01 -9.37
CA LEU A 87 -0.50 0.10 -10.45
C LEU A 87 -1.87 0.50 -10.98
N ASP A 88 -2.03 0.44 -12.29
CA ASP A 88 -3.34 0.49 -12.93
C ASP A 88 -3.75 -0.93 -13.35
N HIS A 89 -5.03 -1.24 -13.20
CA HIS A 89 -5.61 -2.51 -13.59
C HIS A 89 -7.03 -2.31 -14.13
N GLU A 90 -7.48 -3.23 -14.97
CA GLU A 90 -8.85 -3.26 -15.47
C GLU A 90 -9.46 -4.62 -15.13
N PHE A 91 -10.65 -4.61 -14.53
CA PHE A 91 -11.37 -5.83 -14.18
C PHE A 91 -12.86 -5.66 -14.46
N HIS A 92 -13.43 -6.53 -15.29
CA HIS A 92 -14.83 -6.42 -15.79
C HIS A 92 -15.22 -5.02 -16.29
N GLY A 93 -14.32 -4.37 -17.05
CA GLY A 93 -14.54 -3.03 -17.60
C GLY A 93 -14.48 -1.89 -16.58
N ARG A 94 -13.96 -2.14 -15.37
CA ARG A 94 -13.71 -1.13 -14.33
C ARG A 94 -12.24 -0.82 -14.25
N LYS A 95 -11.88 0.47 -14.27
CA LYS A 95 -10.52 0.96 -14.14
C LYS A 95 -10.17 1.16 -12.67
N ILE A 96 -9.13 0.46 -12.23
CA ILE A 96 -8.71 0.38 -10.83
C ILE A 96 -7.31 0.99 -10.69
N ARG A 97 -7.14 1.86 -9.71
CA ARG A 97 -5.85 2.40 -9.26
C ARG A 97 -5.46 1.75 -7.93
N VAL A 98 -4.25 1.22 -7.83
CA VAL A 98 -3.68 0.71 -6.58
C VAL A 98 -2.44 1.52 -6.21
N CYS A 99 -2.33 2.01 -4.99
CA CYS A 99 -1.13 2.66 -4.48
C CYS A 99 -0.98 2.46 -2.97
N HIS A 100 0.15 2.85 -2.41
CA HIS A 100 0.35 2.73 -0.97
C HIS A 100 -0.45 3.76 -0.17
N ASP A 101 -0.47 5.02 -0.62
CA ASP A 101 -0.96 6.18 0.14
C ASP A 101 -2.14 6.88 -0.54
N SER A 102 -1.90 7.87 -1.40
CA SER A 102 -2.93 8.67 -2.07
C SER A 102 -2.86 8.47 -3.59
N PRO A 103 -3.97 8.13 -4.25
CA PRO A 103 -3.95 7.78 -5.68
C PRO A 103 -3.66 8.96 -6.60
N ASP A 104 -4.02 10.18 -6.17
CA ASP A 104 -3.78 11.43 -6.88
C ASP A 104 -2.35 11.97 -6.69
N HIS A 105 -1.68 11.58 -5.59
CA HIS A 105 -0.31 11.99 -5.26
C HIS A 105 0.51 10.82 -4.69
N PRO A 106 0.76 9.75 -5.47
CA PRO A 106 1.37 8.53 -4.94
C PRO A 106 2.82 8.76 -4.47
N GLY A 107 3.17 8.17 -3.33
CA GLY A 107 4.51 8.21 -2.72
C GLY A 107 4.82 9.49 -1.92
N LYS A 108 3.78 10.27 -1.58
CA LYS A 108 3.84 11.46 -0.71
C LYS A 108 3.58 11.14 0.76
N ASP A 109 3.31 9.88 1.08
CA ASP A 109 3.11 9.34 2.41
C ASP A 109 1.94 10.06 3.13
N GLU A 110 0.86 10.36 2.38
CA GLU A 110 -0.34 11.02 2.92
C GLU A 110 -1.26 10.00 3.60
N TYR A 111 -1.58 10.24 4.87
CA TYR A 111 -2.60 9.49 5.59
C TYR A 111 -4.00 9.99 5.22
N LEU A 112 -4.78 9.18 4.51
CA LEU A 112 -6.16 9.51 4.13
C LEU A 112 -7.12 9.27 5.30
N ARG A 113 -7.63 10.35 5.88
CA ARG A 113 -8.50 10.32 7.07
C ARG A 113 -9.64 11.34 7.01
N GLU A 114 -9.44 12.43 6.29
CA GLU A 114 -10.32 13.60 6.31
C GLU A 114 -11.21 13.66 5.06
N LYS A 115 -12.46 14.11 5.24
CA LYS A 115 -13.45 14.27 4.16
C LYS A 115 -12.91 15.10 2.98
N ALA A 116 -12.12 16.13 3.27
CA ALA A 116 -11.52 16.98 2.24
C ALA A 116 -10.55 16.22 1.32
N GLN A 117 -9.79 15.25 1.86
CA GLN A 117 -8.88 14.42 1.08
C GLN A 117 -9.65 13.48 0.16
N PHE A 118 -10.70 12.83 0.67
CA PHE A 118 -11.55 11.96 -0.13
C PHE A 118 -12.25 12.72 -1.26
N ASN A 119 -12.81 13.91 -0.98
CA ASN A 119 -13.43 14.75 -2.02
C ASN A 119 -12.44 15.06 -3.16
N ARG A 120 -11.21 15.44 -2.81
CA ARG A 120 -10.13 15.71 -3.77
C ARG A 120 -9.80 14.49 -4.62
N ILE A 121 -9.68 13.31 -3.98
CA ILE A 121 -9.41 12.04 -4.66
C ILE A 121 -10.54 11.68 -5.62
N PHE A 122 -11.79 11.77 -5.19
CA PHE A 122 -12.94 11.47 -6.04
C PHE A 122 -13.01 12.39 -7.27
N SER A 123 -12.84 13.70 -7.09
CA SER A 123 -12.75 14.63 -8.21
C SER A 123 -11.60 14.29 -9.16
N TRP A 124 -10.47 13.82 -8.64
CA TRP A 124 -9.36 13.34 -9.47
C TRP A 124 -9.72 12.04 -10.21
N MET A 125 -10.37 11.09 -9.55
CA MET A 125 -10.81 9.81 -10.14
C MET A 125 -11.80 10.03 -11.27
N GLU A 126 -12.80 10.90 -11.08
CA GLU A 126 -13.77 11.28 -12.12
C GLU A 126 -13.06 11.85 -13.36
N ASN A 127 -12.14 12.82 -13.16
CA ASN A 127 -11.35 13.42 -14.23
C ASN A 127 -10.42 12.45 -14.96
N LYS A 128 -10.06 11.33 -14.33
CA LYS A 128 -9.15 10.30 -14.87
C LYS A 128 -9.86 9.01 -15.25
N GLU A 129 -11.18 8.98 -15.12
CA GLU A 129 -12.06 7.86 -15.41
C GLU A 129 -11.66 6.59 -14.63
N TYR A 130 -11.27 6.74 -13.36
CA TYR A 130 -11.09 5.61 -12.44
C TYR A 130 -12.39 5.29 -11.71
N ASP A 131 -12.76 4.02 -11.67
CA ASP A 131 -13.92 3.53 -10.94
C ASP A 131 -13.59 3.23 -9.47
N ILE A 132 -12.38 2.70 -9.21
CA ILE A 132 -11.98 2.19 -7.89
C ILE A 132 -10.55 2.61 -7.59
N SER A 133 -10.30 3.02 -6.35
CA SER A 133 -8.94 3.18 -5.81
C SER A 133 -8.75 2.28 -4.60
N VAL A 134 -7.66 1.51 -4.59
CA VAL A 134 -7.22 0.68 -3.46
C VAL A 134 -5.96 1.28 -2.87
N VAL A 135 -6.00 1.56 -1.57
CA VAL A 135 -4.92 2.25 -0.85
C VAL A 135 -4.63 1.59 0.48
N GLY A 136 -3.40 1.77 0.98
CA GLY A 136 -2.94 1.29 2.28
C GLY A 136 -2.58 2.43 3.23
N HIS A 137 -1.40 2.33 3.83
CA HIS A 137 -0.73 3.29 4.71
C HIS A 137 -1.41 3.61 6.05
N THR A 138 -2.74 3.71 6.09
CA THR A 138 -3.48 4.10 7.30
C THR A 138 -3.57 2.99 8.35
N HIS A 139 -3.37 1.74 7.94
CA HIS A 139 -3.58 0.53 8.75
C HIS A 139 -5.01 0.42 9.31
N ARG A 140 -5.98 1.07 8.65
CA ARG A 140 -7.40 1.01 9.01
C ARG A 140 -8.19 0.57 7.79
N GLN A 141 -8.96 -0.50 7.94
CA GLN A 141 -9.89 -0.92 6.91
C GLN A 141 -11.01 0.13 6.75
N MET A 142 -11.25 0.52 5.51
CA MET A 142 -12.21 1.56 5.18
C MET A 142 -12.77 1.35 3.79
N LEU A 143 -14.07 1.63 3.63
CA LEU A 143 -14.73 1.82 2.34
C LEU A 143 -15.30 3.23 2.30
N VAL A 144 -14.96 3.98 1.26
CA VAL A 144 -15.54 5.31 1.00
C VAL A 144 -16.26 5.27 -0.33
N MET A 145 -17.52 5.70 -0.35
CA MET A 145 -18.33 5.76 -1.57
C MET A 145 -18.77 7.19 -1.84
N GLN A 146 -18.81 7.58 -3.12
CA GLN A 146 -19.32 8.86 -3.59
C GLN A 146 -20.44 8.64 -4.58
N ASP A 147 -21.55 9.36 -4.39
CA ASP A 147 -22.65 9.43 -5.33
C ASP A 147 -22.69 10.80 -6.01
N SER A 148 -23.74 11.05 -6.80
CA SER A 148 -23.94 12.34 -7.49
C SER A 148 -24.09 13.57 -6.56
N THR A 149 -24.28 13.37 -5.25
CA THR A 149 -24.49 14.41 -4.24
C THR A 149 -23.28 14.64 -3.34
N GLY A 150 -22.29 13.74 -3.37
CA GLY A 150 -21.04 13.85 -2.62
C GLY A 150 -20.65 12.52 -1.97
N ILE A 151 -19.76 12.56 -0.97
CA ILE A 151 -19.41 11.36 -0.20
C ILE A 151 -20.64 10.87 0.55
N GLU A 152 -21.09 9.68 0.19
CA GLU A 152 -22.29 9.03 0.69
C GLU A 152 -22.01 8.30 2.01
N GLU A 153 -20.91 7.54 2.05
CA GLU A 153 -20.61 6.66 3.19
C GLU A 153 -19.10 6.52 3.42
N ILE A 154 -18.70 6.53 4.70
CA ILE A 154 -17.37 6.12 5.16
C ILE A 154 -17.60 4.98 6.16
N ILE A 155 -17.45 3.74 5.70
CA ILE A 155 -17.50 2.58 6.58
C ILE A 155 -16.07 2.34 7.08
N SER A 156 -15.84 2.55 8.38
CA SER A 156 -14.62 2.06 9.03
C SER A 156 -14.94 0.73 9.68
N PHE A 157 -14.23 -0.31 9.25
CA PHE A 157 -14.33 -1.63 9.86
C PHE A 157 -13.39 -1.61 11.07
N SER A 158 -13.91 -1.21 12.22
CA SER A 158 -13.21 -1.41 13.48
C SER A 158 -13.44 -2.84 13.93
N ASP A 159 -12.41 -3.68 13.84
CA ASP A 159 -12.35 -4.81 14.76
C ASP A 159 -12.11 -4.23 16.16
N LYS A 160 -13.06 -4.52 17.06
CA LYS A 160 -12.76 -4.48 18.49
C LYS A 160 -11.58 -5.42 18.72
N SER A 161 -10.66 -4.98 19.58
CA SER A 161 -9.50 -5.72 20.13
C SER A 161 -8.34 -6.05 19.18
N ILE A 162 -7.25 -5.28 19.33
CA ILE A 162 -5.95 -5.84 19.73
C ILE A 162 -5.54 -5.11 21.01
#